data_AF-A0A7R6Z3Z9-F1
#
_entry.id   AF-A0A7R6Z3Z9-F1
#
_cell.length_a   1.000
_cell.length_b   1.000
_cell.length_c   1.000
_cell.angle_alpha   90.00
_cell.angle_beta   90.00
_cell.angle_gamma   90.00
#
_symmetry.space_group_name_H-M   'P 1'
#
loop_
_entity.id
_entity.type
_entity.pdbx_description
1 polymer ?
#
loop_
_entity_poly.entity_id
_entity_poly.type
_entity_poly.pdbx_seq_one_letter_code
_entity_poly.pdbx_strand_id
1 'polypeptide(L)' 'MRTGCLPLPKLRAKAAGAVVEKLLSDDAIIASENIAGMSDRGLRRLFDRLVELGAVRELSGRPTFRIYGL' A
#
# COMPACT_ATOMS: atom_id res chain seq x y z
N MET A 1 -6.97 -33.58 5.40
CA MET A 1 -6.15 -32.39 5.11
C MET A 1 -7.08 -31.27 4.68
N ARG A 2 -7.25 -30.23 5.51
CA ARG A 2 -8.26 -29.17 5.28
C ARG A 2 -7.66 -28.14 4.34
N THR A 3 -7.98 -28.24 3.04
CA THR A 3 -7.78 -27.16 2.07
C THR A 3 -8.80 -26.07 2.38
N GLY A 4 -8.48 -25.22 3.34
CA GLY A 4 -9.22 -23.98 3.58
C GLY A 4 -8.93 -23.02 2.44
N CYS A 5 -9.96 -22.63 1.70
CA CYS A 5 -9.93 -21.49 0.78
C CYS A 5 -9.57 -20.25 1.59
N LEU A 6 -8.28 -19.90 1.65
CA LEU A 6 -7.83 -18.63 2.21
C LEU A 6 -8.25 -17.53 1.23
N PRO A 7 -9.03 -16.52 1.65
CA PRO A 7 -9.35 -15.41 0.77
C PRO A 7 -8.05 -14.73 0.34
N LEU A 8 -7.72 -14.81 -0.94
CA LEU A 8 -6.63 -14.03 -1.51
C LEU A 8 -6.97 -12.55 -1.33
N PRO A 9 -6.16 -11.79 -0.61
CA PRO A 9 -6.44 -10.40 -0.26
C PRO A 9 -6.32 -9.51 -1.49
N LYS A 10 -7.41 -9.42 -2.26
CA LYS A 10 -7.51 -8.53 -3.41
C LYS A 10 -7.64 -7.09 -2.93
N LEU A 11 -6.76 -6.21 -3.39
CA LEU A 11 -6.95 -4.76 -3.24
C LEU A 11 -8.24 -4.38 -3.97
N ARG A 12 -9.26 -3.95 -3.22
CA ARG A 12 -10.59 -3.59 -3.73
C ARG A 12 -10.75 -2.08 -3.98
N ALA A 13 -9.73 -1.27 -3.66
CA ALA A 13 -9.80 0.17 -3.86
C ALA A 13 -9.62 0.50 -5.35
N LYS A 14 -10.54 1.26 -5.94
CA LYS A 14 -10.49 1.65 -7.36
C LYS A 14 -9.19 2.36 -7.75
N ALA A 15 -8.59 3.10 -6.81
CA ALA A 15 -7.33 3.82 -6.97
C ALA A 15 -6.07 3.01 -6.56
N ALA A 16 -6.22 1.76 -6.11
CA ALA A 16 -5.09 0.90 -5.77
C ALA A 16 -4.12 0.69 -6.94
N GLY A 17 -4.65 0.52 -8.15
CA GLY A 17 -3.84 0.31 -9.35
C GLY A 17 -2.86 1.46 -9.58
N ALA A 18 -3.32 2.71 -9.47
CA ALA A 18 -2.48 3.89 -9.63
C ALA A 18 -1.37 3.98 -8.58
N VAL A 19 -1.64 3.57 -7.33
CA VAL A 19 -0.62 3.53 -6.28
C VAL A 19 0.43 2.45 -6.57
N VAL A 20 0.00 1.29 -7.08
CA VAL A 20 0.92 0.21 -7.45
C VAL A 20 1.77 0.60 -8.67
N GLU A 21 1.19 1.19 -9.71
CA GLU A 21 1.91 1.67 -10.89
C GLU A 21 2.99 2.70 -10.52
N LYS A 22 2.64 3.62 -9.63
CA LYS A 22 3.59 4.62 -9.15
C LYS A 22 4.69 3.98 -8.31
N LEU A 23 4.38 2.98 -7.49
CA LEU A 23 5.37 2.28 -6.68
C LEU A 23 6.36 1.50 -7.56
N LEU A 24 5.89 0.90 -8.64
CA LEU A 24 6.74 0.22 -9.62
C LEU A 24 7.59 1.20 -10.45
N SER A 25 7.22 2.48 -10.49
CA SER A 25 7.95 3.52 -11.23
C SER A 25 8.98 4.24 -10.36
N ASP A 26 8.63 4.53 -9.11
CA ASP A 26 9.41 5.39 -8.21
C ASP A 26 10.15 4.59 -7.11
N ASP A 27 9.92 3.28 -7.00
CA ASP A 27 10.39 2.34 -5.95
C ASP A 27 9.97 2.68 -4.51
N ALA A 28 9.64 3.94 -4.22
CA ALA A 28 9.20 4.43 -2.91
C ALA A 28 8.19 5.58 -3.04
N ILE A 29 7.19 5.59 -2.14
CA ILE A 29 6.11 6.58 -2.11
C ILE A 29 5.93 7.12 -0.69
N ILE A 30 5.63 8.43 -0.59
CA ILE A 30 5.22 9.06 0.66
C ILE A 30 3.71 8.89 0.85
N ALA A 31 3.26 8.38 2.00
CA ALA A 31 1.84 8.17 2.28
C ALA A 31 1.03 9.44 2.62
N SER A 32 1.41 10.57 2.04
CA SER A 32 0.67 11.84 1.98
C SER A 32 0.65 12.43 0.57
N GLU A 33 1.13 11.67 -0.42
CA GLU A 33 1.10 12.09 -1.82
C GLU A 33 -0.31 11.97 -2.38
N ASN A 34 -0.72 12.93 -3.20
CA ASN A 34 -2.04 12.88 -3.84
C ASN A 34 -1.98 11.96 -5.06
N ILE A 35 -2.34 10.69 -4.87
CA ILE A 35 -2.38 9.68 -5.93
C ILE A 35 -3.84 9.38 -6.25
N ALA A 36 -4.22 9.66 -7.51
CA ALA A 36 -5.57 9.39 -8.04
C ALA A 36 -6.73 9.93 -7.18
N GLY A 37 -6.53 11.08 -6.52
CA GLY A 37 -7.55 11.70 -5.65
C GLY A 37 -7.79 10.94 -4.34
N MET A 38 -6.90 10.04 -3.95
CA MET A 38 -6.99 9.33 -2.67
C MET A 38 -6.64 10.26 -1.51
N SER A 39 -7.42 10.19 -0.43
CA SER A 39 -7.08 10.89 0.81
C SER A 39 -5.92 10.21 1.53
N ASP A 40 -5.17 10.97 2.33
CA ASP A 40 -4.04 10.48 3.14
C ASP A 40 -4.44 9.26 3.99
N ARG A 41 -5.66 9.26 4.56
CA ARG A 41 -6.19 8.13 5.34
C ARG A 41 -6.40 6.88 4.47
N GLY A 42 -6.90 7.06 3.25
CA GLY A 42 -7.06 5.97 2.29
C GLY A 42 -5.71 5.39 1.87
N LEU A 43 -4.75 6.27 1.60
CA LEU A 43 -3.40 5.89 1.19
C LEU A 43 -2.65 5.17 2.30
N ARG A 44 -2.75 5.65 3.55
CA ARG A 44 -2.12 4.98 4.70
C ARG A 44 -2.73 3.60 4.96
N ARG A 45 -4.05 3.44 4.90
CA ARG A 45 -4.71 2.12 5.02
C ARG A 45 -4.29 1.15 3.92
N LEU A 46 -4.10 1.67 2.71
CA LEU A 46 -3.63 0.87 1.58
C LEU A 46 -2.22 0.34 1.84
N PHE A 47 -1.30 1.23 2.22
CA PHE A 47 0.07 0.85 2.53
C PHE A 47 0.17 -0.08 3.74
N ASP A 48 -0.59 0.16 4.80
CA ASP A 48 -0.64 -0.75 5.95
C ASP A 48 -1.07 -2.16 5.49
N ARG A 49 -2.06 -2.25 4.59
CA ARG A 49 -2.45 -3.54 4.01
C ARG A 49 -1.34 -4.15 3.15
N LEU A 50 -0.64 -3.36 2.33
CA LEU A 50 0.47 -3.87 1.51
C LEU A 50 1.64 -4.37 2.37
N VAL A 51 1.92 -3.73 3.51
CA VAL A 51 2.91 -4.20 4.50
C VAL A 51 2.47 -5.52 5.12
N GLU A 52 1.20 -5.65 5.54
CA GLU A 52 0.66 -6.92 6.05
C GLU A 52 0.78 -8.07 5.05
N LEU A 53 0.73 -7.76 3.75
CA LEU A 53 0.90 -8.72 2.66
C LEU A 53 2.36 -8.99 2.30
N GLY A 54 3.32 -8.29 2.91
CA GLY A 54 4.74 -8.38 2.59
C GLY A 54 5.10 -7.82 1.21
N ALA A 55 4.23 -6.99 0.62
CA ALA A 55 4.43 -6.43 -0.72
C ALA A 55 5.31 -5.16 -0.70
N VAL A 56 5.37 -4.48 0.44
CA VAL A 56 6.15 -3.24 0.65
C VAL A 56 6.68 -3.18 2.08
N ARG A 57 7.62 -2.27 2.34
CA ARG A 57 8.23 -2.00 3.64
C ARG A 57 8.11 -0.53 4.00
N GLU A 58 7.91 -0.25 5.29
CA GLU A 58 8.01 1.11 5.82
C GLU A 58 9.49 1.48 6.00
N LEU A 59 9.92 2.63 5.48
CA LEU A 59 11.32 3.04 5.37
C LEU A 59 11.69 4.24 6.26
N SER A 60 10.72 4.99 6.79
CA SER A 60 10.99 6.24 7.50
C SER A 60 11.26 6.06 8.99
N GLY A 61 10.75 4.98 9.60
CA GLY A 61 10.87 4.74 11.03
C GLY A 61 10.13 5.77 11.90
N ARG A 62 9.25 6.60 11.31
CA ARG A 62 8.52 7.68 12.00
C ARG A 62 7.01 7.52 11.83
N PRO A 63 6.20 7.85 12.85
CA PRO A 63 4.75 7.67 12.79
C PRO A 63 4.05 8.65 11.82
N THR A 64 4.60 9.83 11.59
CA THR A 64 3.91 10.94 10.91
C THR A 64 4.15 10.94 9.40
N PHE A 65 5.42 10.94 8.98
CA PHE A 65 5.84 10.95 7.57
C PHE A 65 6.38 9.59 7.16
N ARG A 66 5.48 8.65 6.85
CA ARG A 66 5.86 7.30 6.42
C ARG A 66 6.15 7.27 4.93
N ILE A 67 7.29 6.69 4.62
CA ILE A 67 7.72 6.35 3.26
C ILE A 67 7.58 4.84 3.14
N TYR A 68 6.99 4.37 2.05
CA TYR A 68 6.83 2.96 1.76
C TYR A 68 7.55 2.63 0.47
N GLY A 69 8.37 1.59 0.46
CA GLY A 69 9.06 1.12 -0.74
C GLY A 69 8.96 -0.39 -0.90
N LEU A 70 9.40 -0.90 -2.05
CA LEU A 70 9.46 -2.34 -2.37
C LEU A 70 10.50 -3.07 -1.50
#